data_AF-A0A4Q3VBD1-F1
#
_entry.id   AF-A0A4Q3VBD1-F1
#
_cell.length_a   1.000
_cell.length_b   1.000
_cell.length_c   1.000
_cell.angle_alpha   90.00
_cell.angle_beta   90.00
_cell.angle_gamma   90.00
#
_symmetry.space_group_name_H-M   'P 1'
#
loop_
_entity.id
_entity.type
_entity.pdbx_description
1 polymer ?
#
loop_
_entity_poly.entity_id
_entity_poly.type
_entity_poly.pdbx_seq_one_letter_code
_entity_poly.pdbx_strand_id
1 'polypeptide(L)'
;MTNEIYIRAAVHRIEDSDATPMRKARMFLKVARDVRPAARRLSSIGEHLYRTGDRLGGARFIEASRRLERVRAELRLKASDLLRPQSRPLTFGYAPRADAFPRWRVSEERG
;
A
#
# COMPACT_ATOMS: atom_id res chain seq x y z
N MET A 1 32.46 -3.30 23.54
CA MET A 1 31.52 -3.06 22.42
C MET A 1 32.21 -2.18 21.39
N THR A 2 32.34 -2.63 20.14
CA THR A 2 32.91 -1.82 19.04
C THR A 2 31.85 -0.83 18.57
N ASN A 3 32.06 0.45 18.86
CA ASN A 3 31.16 1.55 18.48
C ASN A 3 31.82 2.35 17.34
N GLU A 4 31.02 2.95 16.45
CA GLU A 4 31.49 3.79 15.35
C GLU A 4 32.46 4.88 15.83
N ILE A 5 32.13 5.53 16.96
CA ILE A 5 32.96 6.56 17.59
C ILE A 5 34.34 6.02 17.95
N TYR A 6 34.41 4.78 18.46
CA TYR A 6 35.66 4.12 18.81
C TYR A 6 36.49 3.77 17.57
N ILE A 7 35.85 3.34 16.48
CA ILE A 7 36.51 2.99 15.22
C ILE A 7 37.10 4.25 14.57
N ARG A 8 36.31 5.34 14.48
CA ARG A 8 36.80 6.64 13.97
C ARG A 8 37.96 7.18 14.81
N ALA A 9 37.83 7.14 16.14
CA ALA A 9 38.91 7.55 17.02
C ALA A 9 40.15 6.64 16.93
N ALA A 10 40.01 5.36 16.61
CA ALA A 10 41.13 4.46 16.38
C ALA A 10 41.83 4.74 15.04
N VAL A 11 41.07 5.05 13.99
CA VAL A 11 41.60 5.43 12.67
C VAL A 11 42.40 6.73 12.77
N HIS A 12 41.82 7.78 13.36
CA HIS A 12 42.51 9.05 13.55
C HIS A 12 43.80 8.89 14.37
N ARG A 13 43.77 8.11 15.46
CA ARG A 13 44.98 7.81 16.24
C ARG A 13 46.06 7.08 15.45
N ILE A 14 45.71 6.28 14.43
CA ILE A 14 46.70 5.61 13.57
C ILE A 14 47.27 6.59 12.55
N GLU A 15 46.40 7.43 11.97
CA GLU A 15 46.78 8.50 11.03
C GLU A 15 47.76 9.48 11.68
N ASP A 16 47.45 9.93 12.89
CA ASP A 16 48.24 10.88 13.68
C ASP A 16 49.51 10.27 14.30
N SER A 17 49.69 8.94 14.23
CA SER A 17 50.88 8.30 14.80
C SER A 17 52.13 8.53 13.97
N ASP A 18 53.29 8.65 14.60
CA ASP A 18 54.60 8.70 13.92
C ASP A 18 55.09 7.31 13.45
N ALA A 19 54.20 6.32 13.40
CA ALA A 19 54.55 4.97 12.99
C ALA A 19 54.95 4.92 11.51
N THR A 20 55.91 4.05 11.18
CA THR A 20 56.28 3.79 9.79
C THR A 20 55.06 3.33 8.97
N PRO A 21 55.00 3.59 7.65
CA PRO A 21 53.83 3.25 6.83
C PRO A 21 53.41 1.77 6.95
N MET A 22 54.38 0.86 7.00
CA MET A 22 54.14 -0.57 7.15
C MET A 22 53.52 -0.93 8.52
N ARG A 23 53.88 -0.19 9.58
CA ARG A 23 53.31 -0.38 10.92
C ARG A 23 51.88 0.17 10.98
N LYS A 24 51.60 1.33 10.35
CA LYS A 24 50.23 1.85 10.20
C LYS A 24 49.33 0.86 9.45
N ALA A 25 49.81 0.27 8.36
CA ALA A 25 49.07 -0.75 7.61
C ALA A 25 48.66 -1.96 8.48
N ARG A 26 49.57 -2.44 9.34
CA ARG A 26 49.25 -3.53 10.29
C ARG A 26 48.23 -3.11 11.34
N MET A 27 48.29 -1.87 11.82
CA MET A 27 47.33 -1.34 12.78
C MET A 27 45.92 -1.22 12.15
N PHE A 28 45.83 -0.72 10.92
CA PHE A 28 44.56 -0.69 10.16
C PHE A 28 44.01 -2.10 9.91
N LEU A 29 44.86 -3.06 9.56
CA LEU A 29 44.44 -4.46 9.38
C LEU A 29 43.87 -5.05 10.67
N LYS A 30 44.43 -4.69 11.84
CA LYS A 30 43.90 -5.11 13.13
C LYS A 30 42.51 -4.51 13.38
N VAL A 31 42.37 -3.19 13.21
CA VAL A 31 41.07 -2.51 13.33
C VAL A 31 40.04 -3.11 12.37
N ALA A 32 40.41 -3.37 11.11
CA ALA A 32 39.53 -3.98 10.12
C ALA A 32 39.07 -5.39 10.53
N ARG A 33 39.96 -6.21 11.13
CA ARG A 33 39.61 -7.53 11.66
C ARG A 33 38.61 -7.44 12.81
N ASP A 34 38.76 -6.45 13.69
CA ASP A 34 37.87 -6.24 14.82
C ASP A 34 36.48 -5.72 14.39
N VAL A 35 36.42 -4.95 13.29
CA VAL A 35 35.17 -4.40 12.74
C VAL A 35 34.39 -5.42 11.90
N ARG A 36 35.09 -6.34 11.23
CA ARG A 36 34.48 -7.30 10.29
C ARG A 36 33.31 -8.12 10.87
N PRO A 37 33.36 -8.65 12.11
CA PRO A 37 32.23 -9.37 12.70
C PRO A 37 31.01 -8.47 12.93
N ALA A 38 31.22 -7.22 13.35
CA ALA A 38 30.14 -6.26 13.55
C ALA A 38 29.48 -5.90 12.21
N ALA A 39 30.28 -5.64 11.17
CA ALA A 39 29.78 -5.37 9.81
C ALA A 39 28.96 -6.55 9.25
N ARG A 40 29.41 -7.79 9.47
CA ARG A 40 28.66 -8.99 9.07
C ARG A 40 27.31 -9.11 9.76
N ARG A 41 27.26 -8.84 11.07
CA ARG A 41 26.00 -8.85 11.84
C ARG A 41 25.04 -7.77 11.34
N LEU A 42 25.53 -6.56 11.10
CA LEU A 42 24.71 -5.48 10.55
C LEU A 42 24.16 -5.82 9.17
N SER A 43 24.97 -6.41 8.28
CA SER A 43 24.52 -6.87 6.96
C SER A 43 23.39 -7.90 7.07
N SER A 44 23.55 -8.90 7.96
CA SER A 44 22.52 -9.92 8.20
C SER A 44 21.22 -9.32 8.76
N ILE A 45 21.32 -8.35 9.68
CA ILE A 45 20.16 -7.64 10.21
C ILE A 45 19.47 -6.84 9.09
N GLY A 46 20.24 -6.14 8.26
CA GLY A 46 19.71 -5.41 7.09
C GLY A 46 18.96 -6.32 6.12
N GLU A 47 19.53 -7.48 5.80
CA GLU A 47 18.87 -8.48 4.94
C GLU A 47 17.57 -9.02 5.56
N HIS A 48 17.57 -9.26 6.88
CA HIS A 48 16.37 -9.71 7.58
C HIS A 48 15.27 -8.65 7.59
N LEU A 49 15.63 -7.40 7.85
CA LEU A 49 14.71 -6.26 7.81
C LEU A 49 14.13 -6.07 6.41
N TYR A 50 14.97 -6.14 5.38
CA TYR A 50 14.54 -6.06 3.98
C TYR A 50 13.50 -7.15 3.66
N ARG A 51 13.81 -8.42 3.93
CA ARG A 51 12.88 -9.53 3.68
C ARG A 51 11.58 -9.43 4.48
N THR A 52 11.66 -8.92 5.70
CA THR A 52 10.48 -8.72 6.55
C THR A 52 9.61 -7.58 6.02
N GLY A 53 10.23 -6.49 5.58
CA GLY A 53 9.57 -5.38 4.89
C GLY A 53 8.86 -5.85 3.62
N ASP A 54 9.52 -6.64 2.78
CA ASP A 54 8.95 -7.20 1.55
C ASP A 54 7.74 -8.09 1.85
N ARG A 55 7.83 -8.97 2.85
CA ARG A 55 6.71 -9.84 3.26
C ARG A 55 5.52 -9.03 3.78
N LEU A 56 5.77 -8.02 4.60
CA LEU A 56 4.71 -7.14 5.11
C LEU A 56 4.08 -6.32 3.99
N GLY A 57 4.89 -5.81 3.05
CA GLY A 57 4.41 -5.12 1.85
C GLY A 57 3.50 -6.01 1.01
N GLY A 58 3.96 -7.23 0.73
CA GLY A 58 3.16 -8.24 0.02
C GLY A 58 1.85 -8.58 0.72
N ALA A 59 1.87 -8.79 2.04
CA ALA A 59 0.67 -9.09 2.81
C ALA A 59 -0.36 -7.94 2.76
N ARG A 60 0.10 -6.70 2.94
CA ARG A 60 -0.77 -5.51 2.83
C ARG A 60 -1.35 -5.36 1.42
N PHE A 61 -0.57 -5.65 0.39
CA PHE A 61 -1.03 -5.61 -1.00
C PHE A 61 -2.11 -6.68 -1.27
N ILE A 62 -1.93 -7.90 -0.77
CA ILE A 62 -2.92 -8.98 -0.88
C ILE A 62 -4.22 -8.58 -0.19
N GLU A 63 -4.14 -8.01 1.02
CA GLU A 63 -5.33 -7.56 1.76
C GLU A 63 -6.06 -6.42 1.03
N ALA A 64 -5.32 -5.43 0.53
CA ALA A 64 -5.88 -4.33 -0.26
C ALA A 64 -6.56 -4.85 -1.54
N SER A 65 -5.94 -5.80 -2.23
CA SER A 65 -6.50 -6.45 -3.43
C SER A 65 -7.80 -7.18 -3.13
N ARG A 66 -7.84 -7.96 -2.03
CA ARG A 66 -9.08 -8.64 -1.57
C ARG A 66 -10.17 -7.66 -1.18
N ARG A 67 -9.82 -6.49 -0.63
CA ARG A 67 -10.81 -5.45 -0.31
C ARG A 67 -11.36 -4.82 -1.58
N LEU A 68 -10.53 -4.56 -2.58
CA LEU A 68 -10.96 -4.06 -3.88
C LEU A 68 -11.89 -5.04 -4.60
N GLU A 69 -11.59 -6.34 -4.58
CA GLU A 69 -12.46 -7.36 -5.16
C GLU A 69 -13.84 -7.41 -4.50
N ARG A 70 -13.90 -7.31 -3.16
CA ARG A 70 -15.17 -7.21 -2.42
C ARG A 70 -15.99 -5.99 -2.83
N VAL A 71 -15.35 -4.81 -2.86
CA VAL A 71 -16.00 -3.57 -3.29
C VAL A 71 -16.50 -3.68 -4.73
N ARG A 72 -15.70 -4.27 -5.64
CA ARG A 72 -16.11 -4.50 -7.02
C ARG A 72 -17.33 -5.42 -7.11
N ALA A 73 -17.39 -6.48 -6.30
CA ALA A 73 -18.52 -7.39 -6.26
C ALA A 73 -19.79 -6.70 -5.73
N GLU A 74 -19.67 -5.92 -4.65
CA GLU A 74 -20.78 -5.13 -4.10
C GLU A 74 -21.32 -4.11 -5.11
N LEU A 75 -20.43 -3.39 -5.81
CA LEU A 75 -20.84 -2.44 -6.84
C LEU A 75 -21.54 -3.13 -8.00
N ARG A 76 -21.07 -4.31 -8.40
CA ARG A 76 -21.75 -5.12 -9.42
C ARG A 76 -23.14 -5.56 -8.97
N LEU A 77 -23.27 -6.06 -7.75
CA LEU A 77 -24.58 -6.45 -7.19
C LEU A 77 -25.54 -5.26 -7.17
N LYS A 78 -25.10 -4.11 -6.66
CA LYS A 78 -25.90 -2.88 -6.66
C LYS A 78 -26.30 -2.43 -8.07
N ALA A 79 -25.36 -2.48 -9.02
CA ALA A 79 -25.66 -2.15 -10.41
C ALA A 79 -26.68 -3.13 -11.01
N SER A 80 -26.54 -4.44 -10.73
CA SER A 80 -27.51 -5.45 -11.17
C SER A 80 -28.89 -5.26 -10.54
N ASP A 81 -28.97 -4.88 -9.27
CA ASP A 81 -30.25 -4.59 -8.59
C ASP A 81 -30.91 -3.33 -9.14
N LEU A 82 -30.13 -2.30 -9.49
CA LEU A 82 -30.64 -1.09 -10.14
C LEU A 82 -31.08 -1.32 -11.59
N LEU A 83 -30.40 -2.22 -12.30
CA LEU A 83 -30.73 -2.59 -13.68
C LEU A 83 -31.80 -3.68 -13.77
N ARG A 84 -32.16 -4.32 -12.65
CA ARG A 84 -33.32 -5.21 -12.61
C ARG A 84 -34.57 -4.36 -12.79
N PRO A 85 -35.38 -4.61 -13.84
CA PRO A 85 -36.63 -3.88 -14.04
C PRO A 85 -37.52 -4.13 -12.83
N GLN A 86 -37.76 -3.09 -12.04
CA GLN A 86 -38.75 -3.16 -10.97
C GLN A 86 -40.11 -3.42 -11.62
N SER A 87 -40.73 -4.56 -11.31
CA SER A 87 -42.12 -4.89 -11.63
C SER A 87 -43.12 -4.06 -10.80
N ARG A 88 -42.70 -2.89 -10.33
CA ARG A 88 -43.56 -1.93 -9.65
C ARG A 88 -43.90 -0.85 -10.67
N PRO A 89 -45.18 -0.63 -10.99
CA PRO A 89 -45.56 0.45 -11.88
C PRO A 89 -45.02 1.75 -11.26
N LEU A 90 -44.23 2.50 -12.05
CA LEU A 90 -43.77 3.85 -11.74
C LEU A 90 -45.00 4.76 -11.61
N THR A 91 -45.61 4.73 -10.43
CA THR A 91 -46.61 5.70 -10.03
C THR A 91 -45.83 6.93 -9.59
N PHE A 92 -45.64 7.87 -10.53
CA PHE A 92 -45.11 9.20 -10.26
C PHE A 92 -46.08 10.01 -9.39
N GLY A 93 -46.43 9.57 -8.18
CA GLY A 93 -47.35 10.28 -7.27
C GLY A 93 -48.78 10.52 -7.80
N TYR A 94 -49.07 10.20 -9.06
CA TYR A 94 -50.40 10.22 -9.63
C TYR A 94 -51.10 8.95 -9.18
N ALA A 95 -51.71 8.99 -7.99
CA ALA A 95 -52.85 8.15 -7.73
C ALA A 95 -53.87 8.46 -8.84
N PRO A 96 -54.30 7.48 -9.66
CA PRO A 96 -55.36 7.72 -10.62
C PRO A 96 -56.63 7.92 -9.80
N ARG A 97 -56.95 9.18 -9.50
CA ARG A 97 -58.34 9.53 -9.21
C ARG A 97 -59.16 9.04 -10.39
N ALA A 98 -60.33 8.47 -10.12
CA ALA A 98 -61.24 7.90 -11.10
C ALA A 98 -61.66 8.89 -12.22
N ASP A 99 -61.22 10.15 -12.15
CA ASP A 99 -61.48 11.23 -13.09
C ASP A 99 -60.31 11.51 -14.05
N ALA A 100 -59.19 10.76 -13.97
CA ALA A 100 -57.99 11.00 -14.77
C ALA A 100 -58.05 10.40 -16.20
N PHE A 101 -59.25 10.12 -16.73
CA PHE A 101 -59.43 9.88 -18.16
C PHE A 101 -59.83 11.19 -18.83
N PRO A 102 -58.97 11.80 -19.66
CA PRO A 102 -59.41 12.94 -20.45
C PRO A 102 -60.51 12.44 -21.41
N ARG A 103 -61.75 12.85 -21.15
CA ARG A 103 -62.87 12.65 -22.08
C ARG A 103 -62.75 13.71 -23.16
N TRP A 104 -61.96 13.44 -24.19
CA TRP A 104 -62.03 14.18 -25.45
C TRP A 104 -63.39 13.82 -26.06
N ARG A 105 -64.41 14.66 -25.84
CA ARG A 105 -65.64 14.60 -26.64
C ARG A 105 -65.25 15.07 -28.04
N VAL A 106 -65.07 14.13 -28.94
CA VAL A 106 -65.13 14.42 -30.38
C VAL A 106 -66.60 14.69 -30.66
N SER A 107 -66.95 15.98 -30.79
CA SER A 107 -68.21 16.36 -31.39
C SER A 107 -68.16 15.93 -32.85
N GLU A 108 -68.80 14.83 -33.19
CA GLU A 108 -69.22 14.55 -34.57
C GLU A 108 -70.26 15.61 -34.95
N GLU A 109 -69.80 16.73 -35.51
CA GLU A 109 -70.67 17.55 -36.35
C GLU A 109 -70.83 16.81 -37.68
N ARG A 110 -71.97 16.15 -37.83
CA ARG A 110 -72.51 15.78 -39.13
C ARG A 110 -72.93 17.06 -39.85
N GLY A 111 -72.30 17.32 -40.99
CA GLY A 111 -72.71 18.28 -42.01
C GLY A 111 -72.23 17.79 -43.35
#